data_AF-A0A1V6CIW6-F1
#
_entry.id   AF-A0A1V6CIW6-F1
#
_cell.length_a   1.000
_cell.length_b   1.000
_cell.length_c   1.000
_cell.angle_alpha   90.00
_cell.angle_beta   90.00
_cell.angle_gamma   90.00
#
_symmetry.space_group_name_H-M   'P 1'
#
loop_
_entity.id
_entity.type
_entity.pdbx_description
1 polymer ?
#
loop_
_entity_poly.entity_id
_entity_poly.type
_entity_poly.pdbx_seq_one_letter_code
_entity_poly.pdbx_strand_id
1 'polypeptide(L)'
;MRGPASVVEAVADGKKAAMAIDVHFGGDGLAPNAFRDELITMVVSYDEAEYQKERKRIEMSHLPLAKRFRNFNEVALGYQANAAVEEAKRCLHCYLREQE
;
A
#
# COMPACT_ATOMS: atom_id res chain seq x y z
N MET A 1 7.59 2.17 -24.10
CA MET A 1 8.04 0.84 -23.63
C MET A 1 9.54 0.84 -23.48
N ARG A 2 10.02 1.15 -22.27
CA ARG A 2 11.44 1.40 -21.98
C ARG A 2 12.15 0.12 -21.52
N GLY A 3 12.45 -0.81 -22.44
CA GLY A 3 13.34 -1.96 -22.16
C GLY A 3 13.01 -2.77 -20.87
N PRO A 4 14.02 -3.27 -20.11
CA PRO A 4 13.80 -3.98 -18.84
C PRO A 4 13.41 -3.01 -17.73
N ALA A 5 12.17 -2.52 -17.78
CA ALA A 5 11.59 -1.67 -16.77
C ALA A 5 11.17 -2.47 -15.53
N SER A 6 11.20 -1.83 -14.36
CA SER A 6 10.57 -2.37 -13.16
C SER A 6 9.05 -2.46 -13.34
N VAL A 7 8.39 -3.33 -12.55
CA VAL A 7 6.92 -3.47 -12.59
C VAL A 7 6.23 -2.13 -12.34
N VAL A 8 6.78 -1.30 -11.46
CA VAL A 8 6.24 0.03 -11.13
C VAL A 8 6.30 0.96 -12.33
N GLU A 9 7.43 0.99 -13.05
CA GLU A 9 7.60 1.81 -14.25
C GLU A 9 6.69 1.34 -15.39
N ALA A 10 6.53 0.03 -15.56
CA ALA A 10 5.62 -0.53 -16.56
C ALA A 10 4.16 -0.12 -16.29
N VAL A 11 3.71 -0.18 -15.03
CA VAL A 11 2.37 0.28 -14.63
C VAL A 11 2.21 1.79 -14.84
N ALA A 12 3.22 2.59 -14.50
CA ALA A 12 3.20 4.03 -14.71
C ALA A 12 3.10 4.40 -16.21
N ASP A 13 3.87 3.71 -17.07
CA ASP A 13 3.80 3.89 -18.52
C ASP A 13 2.43 3.48 -19.08
N GLY A 14 1.85 2.38 -18.56
CA GLY A 14 0.50 1.94 -18.92
C GLY A 14 -0.56 2.99 -18.60
N LYS A 15 -0.52 3.58 -17.39
CA LYS A 15 -1.43 4.68 -17.01
C LYS A 15 -1.31 5.88 -17.96
N LYS A 16 -0.08 6.32 -18.25
CA LYS A 16 0.17 7.45 -19.18
C LYS A 16 -0.36 7.17 -20.59
N ALA A 17 -0.16 5.95 -21.09
CA ALA A 17 -0.67 5.55 -22.39
C ALA A 17 -2.20 5.55 -22.42
N ALA A 18 -2.86 5.01 -21.40
CA ALA A 18 -4.32 5.02 -21.30
C ALA A 18 -4.89 6.45 -21.29
N MET A 19 -4.30 7.36 -20.49
CA MET A 19 -4.69 8.77 -20.46
C MET A 19 -4.55 9.45 -21.83
N ALA A 20 -3.44 9.20 -22.55
CA ALA A 20 -3.21 9.77 -23.87
C ALA A 20 -4.20 9.25 -24.94
N ILE A 21 -4.57 7.97 -24.86
CA ILE A 21 -5.58 7.36 -25.73
C ILE A 21 -6.95 8.00 -25.48
N ASP A 22 -7.32 8.20 -24.22
CA ASP A 22 -8.60 8.82 -23.85
C ASP A 22 -8.73 10.25 -24.42
N VAL A 23 -7.70 11.08 -24.23
CA VAL A 23 -7.64 12.44 -24.82
C VAL A 23 -7.76 12.40 -26.34
N HIS A 24 -7.11 11.42 -27.00
CA HIS A 24 -7.16 11.29 -28.46
C HIS A 24 -8.57 11.06 -28.99
N PHE A 25 -9.42 10.36 -28.24
CA PHE A 25 -10.82 10.12 -28.59
C PHE A 25 -11.79 11.20 -28.06
N GLY A 26 -11.27 12.30 -27.51
CA GLY A 26 -12.06 13.43 -27.02
C GLY A 26 -12.53 13.30 -25.56
N GLY A 27 -11.96 12.36 -24.79
CA GLY A 27 -12.10 12.30 -23.34
C GLY A 27 -11.28 13.37 -22.62
N ASP A 28 -11.36 13.39 -21.29
CA ASP A 28 -10.68 14.38 -20.45
C ASP A 28 -9.25 13.97 -20.05
N GLY A 29 -8.85 12.72 -20.34
CA GLY A 29 -7.53 12.19 -20.00
C GLY A 29 -7.30 12.08 -18.49
N LEU A 30 -8.33 12.26 -17.68
CA LEU A 30 -8.22 12.15 -16.24
C LEU A 30 -8.28 10.67 -15.88
N ALA A 31 -7.23 10.19 -15.23
CA ALA A 31 -7.30 8.92 -14.52
C ALA A 31 -7.76 9.23 -13.09
N PRO A 32 -9.07 9.18 -12.77
CA PRO A 32 -9.52 9.43 -11.42
C PRO A 32 -8.81 8.46 -10.48
N ASN A 33 -8.21 9.00 -9.43
CA ASN A 33 -7.75 8.19 -8.31
C ASN A 33 -8.97 7.85 -7.45
N ALA A 34 -9.91 7.07 -8.01
CA ALA A 34 -11.16 6.69 -7.36
C ALA A 34 -10.92 6.17 -5.93
N PHE A 35 -9.85 5.40 -5.74
CA PHE A 35 -9.43 4.92 -4.43
C PHE A 35 -9.06 6.02 -3.43
N ARG A 36 -8.38 7.08 -3.87
CA ARG A 36 -8.01 8.20 -2.98
C ARG A 36 -9.25 9.00 -2.60
N ASP A 37 -10.11 9.28 -3.56
CA ASP A 37 -11.32 10.07 -3.35
C ASP A 37 -12.28 9.35 -2.40
N GLU A 38 -12.45 8.03 -2.57
CA GLU A 38 -13.18 7.17 -1.63
C GLU A 38 -12.57 7.22 -0.22
N LEU A 39 -11.24 7.10 -0.09
CA LEU A 39 -10.54 7.09 1.20
C LEU A 39 -10.64 8.43 1.95
N ILE A 40 -10.63 9.56 1.25
CA ILE A 40 -10.77 10.89 1.86
C ILE A 40 -12.16 11.06 2.49
N THR A 41 -13.19 10.48 1.89
CA THR A 41 -14.57 10.57 2.40
C THR A 41 -14.87 9.61 3.55
N MET A 42 -13.94 8.72 3.89
CA MET A 42 -14.14 7.72 4.93
C MET A 42 -14.08 8.35 6.32
N VAL A 43 -15.19 8.27 7.07
CA VAL A 43 -15.24 8.72 8.46
C VAL A 43 -14.59 7.66 9.34
N VAL A 44 -13.51 8.02 10.04
CA VAL A 44 -12.81 7.15 10.98
C VAL A 44 -13.23 7.45 12.41
N SER A 45 -13.28 6.42 13.26
CA SER A 45 -13.71 6.53 14.67
C SER A 45 -12.56 6.74 15.66
N TYR A 46 -11.31 6.77 15.18
CA TYR A 46 -10.10 6.86 15.98
C TYR A 46 -9.42 8.23 15.85
N ASP A 47 -8.55 8.57 16.79
CA ASP A 47 -7.78 9.82 16.78
C ASP A 47 -6.62 9.73 15.77
N GLU A 48 -6.69 10.51 14.70
CA GLU A 48 -5.65 10.57 13.66
C GLU A 48 -4.29 11.05 14.19
N ALA A 49 -4.28 11.95 15.17
CA ALA A 49 -3.03 12.48 15.74
C ALA A 49 -2.24 11.40 16.48
N GLU A 50 -2.91 10.36 16.98
CA GLU A 50 -2.24 9.24 17.65
C GLU A 50 -1.54 8.28 16.68
N TYR A 51 -2.00 8.22 15.42
CA TYR A 51 -1.46 7.37 14.35
C TYR A 51 -0.25 8.00 13.67
N GLN A 52 -0.09 9.32 13.74
CA GLN A 52 1.08 10.03 13.20
C GLN A 52 2.33 9.92 14.11
N LYS A 53 2.20 9.34 15.30
CA LYS A 53 3.32 9.15 16.22
C LYS A 53 4.20 7.99 15.75
N GLU A 54 5.51 8.20 15.82
CA GLU A 54 6.46 7.13 15.52
C GLU A 54 6.32 5.99 16.54
N ARG A 55 6.00 4.79 16.05
CA ARG A 55 6.01 3.55 16.85
C ARG A 55 7.00 2.57 16.25
N LYS A 56 7.63 1.79 17.12
CA LYS A 56 8.53 0.70 16.71
C LYS A 56 7.74 -0.36 15.96
N ARG A 57 8.37 -0.91 14.92
CA ARG A 57 7.85 -2.06 14.19
C ARG A 57 7.73 -3.25 15.14
N ILE A 58 6.60 -3.94 15.10
CA ILE A 58 6.42 -5.18 15.83
C ILE A 58 7.13 -6.30 15.07
N GLU A 59 7.96 -7.07 15.76
CA GLU A 59 8.63 -8.23 15.17
C GLU A 59 7.59 -9.31 14.85
N MET A 60 7.58 -9.79 13.60
CA MET A 60 6.70 -10.88 13.18
C MET A 60 7.22 -12.21 13.73
N SER A 61 6.32 -13.07 14.16
CA SER A 61 6.71 -14.41 14.60
C SER A 61 7.21 -15.23 13.42
N HIS A 62 8.34 -15.91 13.60
CA HIS A 62 8.93 -16.75 12.57
C HIS A 62 9.13 -18.19 13.05
N LEU A 63 9.00 -19.14 12.13
CA LEU A 63 9.34 -20.52 12.40
C LEU A 63 10.84 -20.65 12.73
N PRO A 64 11.23 -21.31 13.84
CA PRO A 64 12.63 -21.46 14.22
C PRO A 64 13.48 -22.09 13.11
N LEU A 65 14.74 -21.69 13.01
CA LEU A 65 15.69 -22.15 11.98
C LEU A 65 15.73 -23.68 11.87
N ALA A 66 15.83 -24.36 13.00
CA ALA A 66 15.89 -25.82 13.08
C ALA A 66 14.63 -26.50 12.54
N LYS A 67 13.50 -25.80 12.45
CA LYS A 67 12.22 -26.33 11.97
C LYS A 67 11.88 -25.91 10.54
N ARG A 68 12.61 -24.98 9.92
CA ARG A 68 12.28 -24.46 8.57
C ARG A 68 13.11 -25.06 7.42
N PHE A 69 14.18 -25.81 7.71
CA PHE A 69 15.15 -26.22 6.69
C PHE A 69 14.75 -27.45 5.85
N ARG A 70 13.71 -28.19 6.25
CA ARG A 70 13.32 -29.49 5.65
C ARG A 70 11.82 -29.62 5.39
N ASN A 71 11.13 -28.51 5.16
CA ASN A 71 9.72 -28.50 4.78
C ASN A 71 9.40 -27.25 3.96
N PHE A 72 8.16 -27.19 3.48
CA PHE A 72 7.59 -26.05 2.78
C PHE A 72 6.56 -25.33 3.66
N ASN A 73 6.71 -25.41 4.98
CA ASN A 73 5.80 -24.73 5.89
C ASN A 73 6.06 -23.22 5.85
N GLU A 74 5.01 -22.45 6.11
CA GLU A 74 5.10 -21.00 6.19
C GLU A 74 6.11 -20.57 7.26
N VAL A 75 7.07 -19.73 6.87
CA VAL A 75 8.15 -19.28 7.77
C VAL A 75 7.71 -18.05 8.57
N ALA A 76 6.99 -17.14 7.95
CA ALA A 76 6.44 -15.95 8.59
C ALA A 76 5.04 -16.29 9.13
N LEU A 77 4.92 -16.51 10.44
CA LEU A 77 3.70 -17.04 11.06
C LEU A 77 2.61 -15.98 11.25
N GLY A 78 2.81 -14.77 10.69
CA GLY A 78 1.90 -13.64 10.81
C GLY A 78 1.89 -13.00 12.20
N TYR A 79 1.02 -12.00 12.34
CA TYR A 79 0.75 -11.34 13.62
C TYR A 79 -0.45 -11.97 14.31
N GLN A 80 -0.38 -12.03 15.64
CA GLN A 80 -1.57 -12.22 16.47
C GLN A 80 -2.49 -10.98 16.35
N ALA A 81 -3.80 -11.15 16.55
CA ALA A 81 -4.78 -10.08 16.33
C ALA A 81 -4.38 -8.74 17.00
N ASN A 82 -3.96 -8.77 18.27
CA ASN A 82 -3.55 -7.56 18.99
C ASN A 82 -2.29 -6.91 18.38
N ALA A 83 -1.31 -7.71 17.97
CA ALA A 83 -0.10 -7.22 17.32
C ALA A 83 -0.41 -6.64 15.92
N ALA A 84 -1.35 -7.24 15.19
CA ALA A 84 -1.78 -6.72 13.89
C ALA A 84 -2.43 -5.33 14.03
N VAL A 85 -3.28 -5.14 15.06
CA VAL A 85 -3.90 -3.84 15.36
C VAL A 85 -2.84 -2.80 15.74
N GLU A 86 -1.89 -3.15 16.61
CA GLU A 86 -0.82 -2.22 17.00
C GLU A 86 0.14 -1.87 15.84
N GLU A 87 0.41 -2.82 14.94
CA GLU A 87 1.19 -2.55 13.74
C GLU A 87 0.42 -1.67 12.74
N ALA A 88 -0.90 -1.84 12.62
CA ALA A 88 -1.75 -1.00 11.78
C ALA A 88 -1.75 0.47 12.24
N LYS A 89 -1.57 0.72 13.56
CA LYS A 89 -1.41 2.07 14.12
C LYS A 89 -0.15 2.81 13.66
N ARG A 90 0.76 2.14 12.96
CA ARG A 90 1.95 2.77 12.34
C ARG A 90 1.66 3.40 10.98
N CYS A 91 0.47 3.20 10.43
CA CYS A 91 0.10 3.76 9.13
C CYS A 91 0.04 5.29 9.21
N LEU A 92 0.75 5.97 8.31
CA LEU A 92 0.80 7.44 8.25
C LEU A 92 -0.37 8.07 7.48
N HIS A 93 -1.33 7.27 7.02
CA HIS A 93 -2.47 7.71 6.20
C HIS A 93 -2.07 8.66 5.06
N CYS A 94 -1.09 8.25 4.25
CA CYS A 94 -0.51 9.09 3.19
C CYS A 94 -1.52 9.65 2.17
N TYR A 95 -2.71 9.05 2.05
CA TYR A 95 -3.79 9.54 1.19
C TYR A 95 -4.35 10.91 1.63
N LEU A 96 -4.16 11.30 2.90
CA LEU A 96 -4.54 12.61 3.44
C LEU A 96 -3.57 13.74 3.03
N ARG A 97 -2.40 13.42 2.46
CA ARG A 97 -1.43 14.46 2.10
C ARG A 97 -1.93 15.28 0.91
N GLU A 98 -2.14 16.58 1.12
CA GLU A 98 -2.60 17.50 0.07
C GLU A 98 -1.53 17.83 -0.99
N GLN A 99 -0.25 17.55 -0.72
CA GLN A 99 0.85 17.74 -1.68
C GLN A 99 1.69 16.46 -1.84
N GLU A 100 2.05 16.16 -3.08
CA GLU A 100 2.98 15.07 -3.46
C GLU A 100 4.44 15.45 -3.21
#